data_AF-A0A8D0KR28-F1
#
_entry.id   AF-A0A8D0KR28-F1
#
_cell.length_a   1.000
_cell.length_b   1.000
_cell.length_c   1.000
_cell.angle_alpha   90.00
_cell.angle_beta   90.00
_cell.angle_gamma   90.00
#
_symmetry.space_group_name_H-M   'P 1'
#
loop_
_entity.id
_entity.type
_entity.pdbx_description
1 polymer ?
#
loop_
_entity_poly.entity_id
_entity_poly.type
_entity_poly.pdbx_seq_one_letter_code
_entity_poly.pdbx_strand_id
1 'polypeptide(L)' 'RGRFMLGLTPSCTLSPAGRCSEQDLDGVQRVVGGTEARSHAWPSQISLQYYSGGSWHHTCGGSLIQRNWVMTAAHCVDR' A
#
# COMPACT_ATOMS: atom_id res chain seq x y z
N ARG A 1 14.32 7.36 0.80
CA ARG A 1 13.40 8.05 -0.13
C ARG A 1 12.43 6.99 -0.64
N GLY A 2 11.35 6.81 0.13
CA GLY A 2 10.52 5.60 0.05
C GLY A 2 9.73 5.52 -1.23
N ARG A 3 9.81 4.36 -1.88
CA ARG A 3 9.00 4.02 -3.04
C ARG A 3 8.33 2.69 -2.74
N PHE A 4 7.01 2.74 -2.70
CA PHE A 4 6.11 1.63 -2.48
C PHE A 4 5.09 1.71 -3.62
N MET A 5 4.86 0.62 -4.35
CA MET A 5 3.75 0.43 -5.31
C MET A 5 3.56 -1.10 -5.47
N LEU A 6 2.32 -1.60 -5.50
CA LEU A 6 2.05 -2.90 -6.13
C LEU A 6 2.02 -2.71 -7.67
N GLY A 7 1.57 -3.67 -8.50
CA GLY A 7 1.36 -3.54 -9.97
C GLY A 7 0.39 -4.53 -10.66
N LEU A 8 -0.93 -4.60 -10.43
CA LEU A 8 -1.82 -5.68 -10.92
C LEU A 8 -3.29 -5.22 -10.92
N THR A 9 -3.84 -5.16 -12.13
CA THR A 9 -5.25 -4.93 -12.48
C THR A 9 -6.20 -5.89 -11.74
N PRO A 10 -7.25 -5.42 -11.05
CA PRO A 10 -8.30 -6.30 -10.59
C PRO A 10 -9.26 -6.50 -11.77
N SER A 11 -9.26 -7.69 -12.38
CA SER A 11 -10.48 -8.18 -13.01
C SER A 11 -11.48 -8.46 -11.89
N CYS A 12 -12.15 -7.41 -11.43
CA CYS A 12 -13.20 -7.49 -10.43
C CYS A 12 -14.47 -7.98 -11.14
N THR A 13 -14.70 -9.29 -11.15
CA THR A 13 -16.08 -9.77 -11.34
C THR A 13 -16.84 -9.46 -10.06
N LEU A 14 -17.75 -8.49 -10.16
CA LEU A 14 -18.62 -8.04 -9.08
C LEU A 14 -19.53 -9.20 -8.64
N SER A 15 -19.18 -9.87 -7.53
CA SER A 15 -20.08 -10.83 -6.88
C SER A 15 -21.03 -10.07 -5.94
N PRO A 16 -22.34 -10.40 -5.88
CA PRO A 16 -23.35 -9.60 -5.19
C PRO A 16 -23.23 -9.58 -3.65
N ALA A 17 -22.28 -10.32 -3.07
CA ALA A 17 -21.91 -10.21 -1.67
C ALA A 17 -20.51 -9.58 -1.58
N GLY A 18 -20.42 -8.29 -1.21
CA GLY A 18 -19.19 -7.49 -1.16
C GLY A 18 -18.08 -8.09 -0.30
N ARG A 19 -17.35 -9.06 -0.84
CA ARG A 19 -16.15 -9.66 -0.25
C ARG A 19 -14.98 -9.35 -1.16
N CYS A 20 -14.02 -8.58 -0.65
CA CYS A 20 -12.67 -8.56 -1.19
C CYS A 20 -12.11 -9.99 -1.07
N SER A 21 -11.54 -10.52 -2.15
CA SER A 21 -11.04 -11.89 -2.21
C SER A 21 -10.10 -12.19 -1.04
N GLU A 22 -10.47 -13.20 -0.24
CA GLU A 22 -9.53 -13.95 0.60
C GLU A 22 -8.57 -14.65 -0.38
N GLN A 23 -7.50 -13.95 -0.77
CA GLN A 23 -6.39 -14.61 -1.43
C GLN A 23 -5.59 -15.28 -0.32
N ASP A 24 -5.67 -16.61 -0.29
CA ASP A 24 -4.73 -17.46 0.42
C ASP A 24 -3.34 -17.22 -0.18
N LEU A 25 -2.60 -16.27 0.39
CA LEU A 25 -1.26 -15.84 -0.05
C LEU A 25 -0.20 -16.71 0.62
N ASP A 26 -0.27 -18.02 0.41
CA ASP A 26 0.72 -19.00 0.89
C ASP A 26 2.04 -18.96 0.10
N GLY A 27 2.53 -17.75 -0.24
CA GLY A 27 3.84 -17.60 -0.87
C GLY A 27 4.24 -16.24 -1.41
N VAL A 28 3.35 -15.24 -1.50
CA VAL A 28 3.70 -13.90 -2.02
C VAL A 28 3.62 -12.85 -0.92
N GLN A 29 4.54 -12.94 0.05
CA GLN A 29 4.59 -12.00 1.19
C GLN A 29 5.53 -10.81 0.99
N ARG A 30 6.20 -10.70 -0.15
CA ARG A 30 7.19 -9.64 -0.38
C ARG A 30 7.38 -9.37 -1.87
N VAL A 31 7.49 -8.08 -2.23
CA VAL A 31 7.96 -7.68 -3.55
C VAL A 31 9.46 -8.02 -3.66
N VAL A 32 9.79 -9.08 -4.41
CA VAL A 32 11.17 -9.52 -4.69
C VAL A 32 11.33 -9.63 -6.21
N GLY A 33 12.37 -9.01 -6.78
CA GLY A 33 12.63 -9.05 -8.23
C GLY A 33 11.62 -8.27 -9.08
N GLY A 34 10.83 -7.37 -8.49
CA GLY A 34 9.86 -6.54 -9.22
C GLY A 34 10.50 -5.44 -10.08
N THR A 35 9.69 -4.83 -10.93
CA THR A 35 10.07 -3.67 -11.76
C THR A 35 9.42 -2.38 -11.23
N GLU A 36 9.88 -1.22 -11.70
CA GLU A 36 9.25 0.05 -11.33
C GLU A 36 7.78 0.07 -11.79
N ALA A 37 6.88 0.39 -10.87
CA ALA A 37 5.49 0.61 -11.21
C ALA A 37 5.31 1.91 -11.98
N ARG A 38 4.47 1.88 -13.02
CA ARG A 38 4.03 3.06 -13.74
C ARG A 38 3.39 4.07 -12.79
N SER A 39 3.64 5.37 -13.00
CA SER A 39 2.99 6.45 -12.25
C SER A 39 1.48 6.23 -12.14
N HIS A 40 0.96 6.40 -10.93
CA HIS A 40 -0.47 6.23 -10.59
C HIS A 40 -1.07 4.83 -10.82
N ALA A 41 -0.25 3.78 -11.05
CA ALA A 41 -0.76 2.42 -11.10
C ALA A 41 -1.47 1.98 -9.81
N TRP A 42 -1.09 2.56 -8.65
CA TRP A 42 -1.69 2.29 -7.33
C TRP A 42 -2.11 3.56 -6.63
N PRO A 43 -3.28 4.10 -6.98
CA PRO A 43 -3.72 5.39 -6.45
C PRO A 43 -4.00 5.36 -4.94
N SER A 44 -4.24 4.18 -4.37
CA SER A 44 -4.40 4.02 -2.92
C SER A 44 -3.07 3.98 -2.15
N GLN A 45 -1.93 3.82 -2.82
CA GLN A 45 -0.65 3.66 -2.16
C GLN A 45 -0.17 4.99 -1.55
N ILE A 46 0.18 4.97 -0.26
CA ILE A 46 0.72 6.14 0.43
C ILE A 46 2.15 5.90 0.95
N SER A 47 2.83 7.01 1.25
CA SER A 47 4.13 7.05 1.93
C SER A 47 3.96 7.76 3.28
N LEU A 48 4.02 7.00 4.37
CA LEU A 48 4.04 7.54 5.72
C LEU A 48 5.43 8.15 6.00
N GLN A 49 5.46 9.39 6.45
CA GLN A 49 6.69 10.15 6.65
C GLN A 49 6.68 10.87 7.99
N TYR A 50 7.84 10.97 8.63
CA TYR A 50 8.06 11.86 9.77
C TYR A 50 9.00 13.00 9.37
N TYR A 51 8.83 14.13 10.04
CA TYR A 51 9.70 15.29 9.85
C TYR A 51 10.78 15.30 10.92
N SER A 52 12.04 15.35 10.52
CA SER A 52 13.18 15.43 11.44
C SER A 52 14.37 16.09 10.76
N GLY A 53 15.10 16.91 11.51
CA GLY A 53 16.31 17.58 11.02
C GLY A 53 16.08 18.43 9.76
N GLY A 54 14.91 19.06 9.64
CA GLY A 54 14.58 19.90 8.49
C GLY A 54 14.07 19.14 7.26
N SER A 55 13.92 17.82 7.31
CA SER A 55 13.58 16.98 6.15
C SER A 55 12.50 15.94 6.47
N TRP A 56 11.78 15.51 5.42
CA TRP A 56 10.81 14.41 5.48
C TRP A 56 11.47 13.06 5.19
N HIS A 57 11.17 12.08 6.04
CA HIS A 57 11.74 10.73 5.96
C HIS A 57 10.64 9.69 5.91
N HIS A 58 10.68 8.83 4.89
CA HIS A 58 9.76 7.69 4.76
C HIS A 58 10.04 6.63 5.82
N THR A 59 8.97 6.11 6.42
CA THR A 59 9.02 5.03 7.42
C THR A 59 8.24 3.81 7.02
N CYS A 60 7.03 4.00 6.51
CA CYS A 60 6.12 2.90 6.19
C CYS A 60 5.24 3.22 4.98
N GLY A 61 4.62 2.17 4.43
CA GLY A 61 3.51 2.29 3.49
C GLY A 61 2.14 2.32 4.18
N GLY A 62 1.10 2.39 3.36
CA GLY A 62 -0.29 2.24 3.76
C GLY A 62 -1.23 2.33 2.56
N SER A 63 -2.53 2.26 2.83
CA SER A 63 -3.58 2.33 1.82
C SER A 63 -4.61 3.40 2.17
N LEU A 64 -4.91 4.29 1.24
CA LEU A 64 -6.03 5.22 1.34
C LEU A 64 -7.34 4.43 1.19
N ILE A 65 -8.09 4.30 2.28
CA ILE A 65 -9.35 3.54 2.31
C ILE A 65 -10.58 4.44 2.17
N GLN A 66 -10.44 5.72 2.55
CA GLN A 66 -11.47 6.75 2.38
C GLN A 66 -10.80 8.12 2.35
N ARG A 67 -11.55 9.16 1.94
CA ARG A 67 -11.11 10.55 2.07
C ARG A 67 -10.62 10.80 3.50
N ASN A 68 -9.35 11.15 3.64
CA ASN A 68 -8.65 11.43 4.90
C ASN A 68 -8.44 10.22 5.84
N TRP A 69 -8.68 8.99 5.38
CA TRP A 69 -8.45 7.78 6.17
C TRP A 69 -7.45 6.84 5.49
N VAL A 70 -6.37 6.53 6.21
CA VAL A 70 -5.31 5.63 5.77
C VAL A 70 -5.24 4.43 6.70
N MET A 71 -5.23 3.23 6.13
CA MET A 71 -4.91 1.99 6.83
C MET A 71 -3.40 1.73 6.74
N THR A 72 -2.78 1.40 7.87
CA THR A 72 -1.36 1.04 7.97
C THR A 72 -1.14 0.08 9.14
N ALA A 73 0.09 -0.44 9.30
CA ALA A 73 0.42 -1.31 10.42
C ALA A 73 0.54 -0.51 11.73
N ALA A 74 0.08 -1.08 12.84
CA ALA A 74 0.11 -0.41 14.15
C ALA A 74 1.54 0.04 14.55
N HIS A 75 2.54 -0.81 14.33
CA HIS A 75 3.95 -0.50 14.62
C HIS A 75 4.54 0.66 13.79
N CYS A 76 3.83 1.10 12.74
CA CYS A 76 4.24 2.26 11.96
C CYS A 76 3.87 3.59 12.63
N VAL A 77 2.89 3.58 13.54
CA VAL A 77 2.32 4.78 14.18
C VAL A 77 2.48 4.80 15.70
N ASP A 78 2.63 3.64 16.33
CA ASP A 78 2.91 3.51 17.76
C ASP A 78 4.37 3.06 17.93
N ARG A 79 5.24 4.02 18.29
CA ARG A 79 6.69 3.83 18.43
C ARG A 79 7.18 4.21 19.80
#